data_AF-A0A2E1UXF7-F1
#
_entry.id   AF-A0A2E1UXF7-F1
#
_cell.length_a   1.000
_cell.length_b   1.000
_cell.length_c   1.000
_cell.angle_alpha   90.00
_cell.angle_beta   90.00
_cell.angle_gamma   90.00
#
_symmetry.space_group_name_H-M   'P 1'
#
loop_
_entity.id
_entity.type
_entity.pdbx_description
1 polymer ?
#
loop_
_entity_poly.entity_id
_entity_poly.type
_entity_poly.pdbx_seq_one_letter_code
_entity_poly.pdbx_strand_id
1 'polypeptide(L)' 'MTTIVNFLKDSFEELQKNVSWTPRAELQRLVVVVLVFSVIFSLAIWGADSILSRIVKSYFELIN' A
#
# COMPACT_ATOMS: atom_id res chain seq x y z
N MET A 1 -37.40 -15.52 6.45
CA MET A 1 -36.02 -15.61 7.01
C MET A 1 -35.06 -16.44 6.15
N THR A 2 -35.52 -17.16 5.13
CA THR A 2 -34.67 -17.94 4.20
C THR A 2 -34.28 -17.17 2.93
N THR A 3 -35.04 -16.14 2.56
CA THR A 3 -34.84 -15.38 1.31
C THR A 3 -33.54 -14.58 1.28
N ILE A 4 -33.16 -13.93 2.39
CA ILE A 4 -31.93 -13.12 2.46
C ILE A 4 -30.67 -13.99 2.42
N VAL A 5 -30.72 -15.15 3.09
CA VAL A 5 -29.60 -16.09 3.12
C VAL A 5 -29.36 -16.70 1.74
N ASN A 6 -30.44 -17.07 1.03
CA ASN A 6 -30.35 -17.55 -0.35
C ASN A 6 -29.85 -16.46 -1.30
N PHE A 7 -30.36 -15.23 -1.19
CA PHE A 7 -29.90 -14.10 -2.01
C PHE A 7 -28.40 -13.81 -1.84
N LEU A 8 -27.89 -13.84 -0.60
CA LEU A 8 -26.46 -13.68 -0.33
C LEU A 8 -25.63 -14.80 -0.93
N LYS A 9 -26.14 -16.04 -0.88
CA LYS A 9 -25.45 -17.21 -1.43
C LYS A 9 -25.42 -17.18 -2.96
N ASP A 10 -26.54 -16.87 -3.59
CA ASP A 10 -26.65 -16.74 -5.05
C ASP A 10 -25.79 -15.58 -5.56
N SER A 11 -25.79 -14.44 -4.85
CA SER A 11 -24.94 -13.29 -5.16
C SER A 11 -23.45 -13.61 -5.03
N PHE A 12 -23.06 -14.39 -4.00
CA PHE A 12 -21.67 -14.81 -3.83
C PHE A 12 -21.23 -15.79 -4.93
N GLU A 13 -22.12 -16.71 -5.31
CA GLU A 13 -21.85 -17.67 -6.39
C GLU A 13 -21.75 -16.97 -7.76
N GLU A 14 -22.59 -15.96 -8.00
CA GLU A 14 -22.55 -15.12 -9.20
C GLU A 14 -21.28 -14.28 -9.28
N LEU A 15 -20.88 -13.66 -8.17
CA LEU A 15 -19.63 -12.91 -8.08
C LEU A 15 -18.42 -13.84 -8.24
N GLN A 16 -18.45 -15.07 -7.70
CA GLN A 16 -17.34 -15.99 -7.87
C GLN A 16 -17.20 -16.52 -9.31
N LYS A 17 -18.32 -16.75 -10.02
CA LYS A 17 -18.31 -17.26 -11.40
C LYS A 17 -18.05 -16.19 -12.46
N ASN A 18 -18.56 -14.97 -12.27
CA ASN A 18 -18.47 -13.90 -13.28
C ASN A 18 -17.40 -12.84 -12.98
N VAL A 19 -16.79 -12.84 -11.79
CA VAL A 19 -15.66 -11.93 -11.51
C VAL A 19 -14.36 -12.68 -11.75
N SER A 20 -13.61 -12.21 -12.74
CA SER A 20 -12.24 -12.63 -13.02
C SER A 20 -11.30 -12.09 -11.94
N TRP A 21 -11.22 -12.79 -10.80
CA TRP A 21 -10.14 -12.55 -9.84
C TRP A 21 -8.80 -12.85 -10.50
N THR A 22 -7.85 -11.93 -10.34
CA THR A 22 -6.48 -12.16 -10.77
C THR A 22 -5.89 -13.35 -10.00
N PRO A 23 -5.13 -14.24 -10.66
CA PRO A 23 -4.48 -15.35 -9.99
C PRO A 23 -3.65 -14.85 -8.81
N ARG A 24 -3.69 -15.58 -7.69
CA ARG A 24 -2.97 -15.20 -6.46
C ARG A 24 -1.46 -14.95 -6.69
N ALA A 25 -0.87 -15.67 -7.64
CA ALA A 25 0.52 -15.50 -8.06
C ALA A 25 0.80 -14.11 -8.67
N GLU A 26 -0.12 -13.58 -9.47
CA GLU A 26 0.04 -12.26 -10.07
C GLU A 26 -0.16 -11.14 -9.05
N LEU A 27 -1.13 -11.29 -8.14
CA LEU A 27 -1.33 -10.39 -7.01
C LEU A 27 -0.09 -10.32 -6.13
N GLN A 28 0.50 -11.47 -5.81
CA GLN A 28 1.72 -11.53 -4.99
C GLN A 28 2.90 -10.84 -5.69
N ARG A 29 3.07 -11.03 -7.00
CA ARG A 29 4.10 -10.32 -7.79
C ARG A 29 3.93 -8.80 -7.67
N LEU A 30 2.71 -8.30 -7.85
CA LEU A 30 2.41 -6.87 -7.76
C LEU A 30 2.67 -6.32 -6.36
N VAL A 31 2.25 -7.03 -5.31
CA VAL A 31 2.47 -6.63 -3.91
C VAL A 31 3.96 -6.58 -3.58
N VAL A 32 4.75 -7.55 -4.03
CA VAL A 32 6.20 -7.57 -3.80
C VAL A 32 6.86 -6.36 -4.46
N VAL A 33 6.48 -6.03 -5.69
CA VAL A 33 7.00 -4.84 -6.38
C VAL A 33 6.70 -3.58 -5.57
N VAL A 34 5.44 -3.38 -5.16
CA VAL A 34 5.05 -2.22 -4.36
C VAL A 34 5.82 -2.16 -3.02
N LEU A 35 5.95 -3.30 -2.34
CA LEU A 35 6.67 -3.40 -1.06
C LEU A 35 8.14 -2.96 -1.21
N VAL A 36 8.82 -3.40 -2.26
CA VAL A 36 10.22 -2.99 -2.51
C VAL A 36 10.31 -1.48 -2.73
N PHE A 37 9.43 -0.90 -3.54
CA PHE A 37 9.40 0.55 -3.74
C PHE A 37 9.12 1.31 -2.44
N SER A 38 8.17 0.86 -1.62
CA SER A 38 7.86 1.50 -0.33
C SER A 38 9.05 1.52 0.62
N VAL A 39 9.84 0.44 0.67
CA VAL A 39 11.06 0.39 1.49
C VAL A 39 12.11 1.39 0.99
N ILE A 40 12.34 1.46 -0.32
CA ILE A 40 13.29 2.41 -0.92
C ILE A 40 12.86 3.85 -0.65
N PHE A 41 11.58 4.18 -0.86
CA PHE A 41 11.06 5.52 -0.59
C PHE A 41 11.14 5.90 0.89
N SER A 42 10.86 4.95 1.80
CA SER A 42 11.00 5.18 3.24
C SER A 42 12.44 5.56 3.62
N LEU A 43 13.44 4.86 3.09
CA LEU A 43 14.86 5.18 3.31
C LEU A 43 15.25 6.53 2.69
N ALA A 44 14.73 6.85 1.51
CA ALA A 44 14.97 8.12 0.85
C ALA A 44 14.41 9.31 1.65
N ILE A 45 13.19 9.18 2.18
CA ILE A 45 12.56 10.18 3.05
C ILE A 45 13.39 10.36 4.32
N TRP A 46 13.77 9.26 4.98
CA TRP A 46 14.62 9.33 6.18
C TRP A 46 15.96 10.05 5.93
N GLY A 47 16.58 9.80 4.77
CA GLY A 47 17.78 10.51 4.34
C GLY A 47 17.53 12.00 4.12
N ALA A 48 16.45 12.36 3.42
CA ALA A 48 16.06 13.74 3.18
C ALA A 48 15.78 14.50 4.48
N ASP A 49 15.00 13.91 5.40
CA ASP A 49 14.69 14.49 6.72
C ASP A 49 15.97 14.76 7.53
N SER A 50 16.94 13.85 7.47
CA SER A 50 18.22 13.98 8.17
C SER A 50 19.06 15.13 7.62
N ILE A 51 19.10 15.27 6.29
CA ILE A 51 19.84 16.34 5.60
C ILE A 51 19.19 17.69 5.90
N LEU A 52 17.87 17.80 5.72
CA LEU A 52 17.13 19.02 5.98
C LEU A 52 17.27 19.46 7.43
N SER A 53 17.17 18.54 8.38
CA SER A 53 17.34 18.84 9.81
C SER A 53 18.73 19.41 10.12
N ARG A 54 19.79 18.91 9.47
CA ARG A 54 21.15 19.42 9.66
C ARG A 54 21.34 20.81 9.04
N ILE A 55 20.79 21.02 7.85
CA ILE A 55 20.83 22.33 7.18
C ILE A 55 20.11 23.37 8.04
N VAL A 56 18.88 23.08 8.46
CA VAL A 56 18.07 23.97 9.29
C VAL A 56 18.80 24.31 10.60
N LYS A 57 19.35 23.31 11.31
CA LYS A 57 20.16 23.55 12.52
C LYS A 57 21.33 24.50 12.26
N SER A 58 22.06 24.30 11.17
CA SER A 58 23.20 25.16 10.80
C SER A 58 22.76 26.60 10.51
N TYR A 59 21.62 26.79 9.86
CA TYR A 59 21.05 28.12 9.64
C TYR A 59 20.65 28.81 10.96
N PHE A 60 20.05 28.08 11.90
CA PHE A 60 19.70 28.63 13.21
C PHE A 60 20.92 28.96 14.08
N GLU A 61 21.97 28.14 14.04
CA GLU A 61 23.24 28.41 14.72
C GLU A 61 23.98 29.62 14.13
N LEU A 62 23.86 29.88 12.82
CA LEU A 62 24.49 31.05 12.18
C LEU A 62 23.76 32.37 12.48
N ILE A 63 22.47 32.32 12.81
CA ILE A 63 21.64 33.50 13.11
C ILE A 63 21.76 33.93 14.58
N ASN A 64 22.11 32.99 15.48
CA ASN A 64 22.27 33.25 16.92
C ASN A 64 23.73 33.55 17.28
#